data_AF-A0A2U3KSJ8-F1
#
_entry.id   AF-A0A2U3KSJ8-F1
#
_cell.length_a   1.000
_cell.length_b   1.000
_cell.length_c   1.000
_cell.angle_alpha   90.00
_cell.angle_beta   90.00
_cell.angle_gamma   90.00
#
_symmetry.space_group_name_H-M   'P 1'
#
loop_
_entity.id
_entity.type
_entity.pdbx_description
1 polymer ?
#
loop_
_entity_poly.entity_id
_entity_poly.type
_entity_poly.pdbx_seq_one_letter_code
_entity_poly.pdbx_strand_id
1 'polypeptide(L)'
;MSNLSRRSAVFLSAIIFSLVLINLAFAEMSCVDLKYGNPNYHEKMDELAKRAGLPDSYWSRYHESVVSALCSGDTKEVNNLIDNGYVKAIEVQGIAKVLGKTYKTKQRSETGKRYGYSKEKFMEMGACSACADNITQYYTKKPGSPCGKLAKQALEGNPDAIRKLVAYPDYCVWKY
;
A
#
# COMPACT_ATOMS: atom_id res chain seq x y z
N MET A 1 -37.70 61.13 29.17
CA MET A 1 -38.77 61.52 28.21
C MET A 1 -38.06 61.67 26.87
N SER A 2 -38.17 60.80 25.86
CA SER A 2 -39.30 60.11 25.21
C SER A 2 -38.75 58.78 24.62
N ASN A 3 -39.35 57.61 24.87
CA ASN A 3 -40.35 56.91 24.03
C ASN A 3 -40.03 56.89 22.53
N LEU A 4 -40.24 55.84 21.74
CA LEU A 4 -40.60 54.42 21.85
C LEU A 4 -40.78 54.04 20.37
N SER A 5 -40.10 53.03 19.81
CA SER A 5 -40.54 52.45 18.53
C SER A 5 -40.31 50.94 18.51
N ARG A 6 -41.41 50.25 18.82
CA ARG A 6 -41.71 48.84 18.51
C ARG A 6 -41.65 48.57 17.01
N ARG A 7 -41.19 47.36 16.66
CA ARG A 7 -41.58 46.45 15.55
C ARG A 7 -40.42 45.45 15.37
N SER A 8 -40.51 44.14 15.26
CA SER A 8 -41.55 43.10 15.32
C SER A 8 -40.74 41.78 15.49
N ALA A 9 -40.93 40.99 16.55
CA ALA A 9 -41.69 39.73 16.54
C ALA A 9 -41.46 38.78 15.34
N VAL A 10 -40.72 37.69 15.63
CA VAL A 10 -41.00 36.28 15.27
C VAL A 10 -40.98 35.87 13.78
N PHE A 11 -39.94 35.13 13.38
CA PHE A 11 -40.01 33.95 12.49
C PHE A 11 -38.94 32.93 12.95
N LEU A 12 -39.38 31.88 13.66
CA LEU A 12 -39.39 30.47 13.19
C LEU A 12 -38.01 29.97 12.74
N SER A 13 -37.29 29.22 13.58
CA SER A 13 -37.45 27.77 13.75
C SER A 13 -37.35 26.97 12.44
N ALA A 14 -36.38 26.05 12.41
CA ALA A 14 -36.22 24.94 11.46
C ALA A 14 -35.37 25.18 10.19
N ILE A 15 -34.06 25.39 10.38
CA ILE A 15 -33.05 24.74 9.51
C ILE A 15 -32.14 23.89 10.43
N ILE A 16 -32.77 23.01 11.19
CA ILE A 16 -32.14 21.88 11.87
C ILE A 16 -32.83 20.64 11.29
N PHE A 17 -32.75 20.47 9.98
CA PHE A 17 -33.18 19.26 9.31
C PHE A 17 -32.23 19.03 8.14
N SER A 18 -31.74 17.80 8.05
CA SER A 18 -31.11 17.23 6.86
C SER A 18 -29.60 17.37 6.68
N LEU A 19 -28.83 17.54 7.76
CA LEU A 19 -27.58 16.76 7.92
C LEU A 19 -27.92 15.48 8.68
N VAL A 20 -28.93 14.75 8.19
CA VAL A 20 -28.93 13.30 8.36
C VAL A 20 -27.73 12.86 7.55
N LEU A 21 -26.57 12.85 8.21
CA LEU A 21 -25.43 12.07 7.82
C LEU A 21 -25.99 10.66 7.69
N ILE A 22 -26.40 10.31 6.46
CA ILE A 22 -26.60 8.94 6.07
C ILE A 22 -25.18 8.37 6.16
N ASN A 23 -24.77 7.99 7.37
CA ASN A 23 -23.83 6.93 7.58
C ASN A 23 -24.51 5.74 6.92
N LEU A 24 -24.33 5.61 5.61
CA LEU A 24 -24.39 4.33 4.95
C LEU A 24 -23.39 3.51 5.76
N ALA A 25 -23.92 2.81 6.76
CA ALA A 25 -23.22 1.78 7.48
C ALA A 25 -23.02 0.68 6.42
N PHE A 26 -22.04 0.91 5.54
CA PHE A 26 -21.51 -0.13 4.72
C PHE A 26 -21.06 -1.19 5.70
N ALA A 27 -21.77 -2.33 5.71
CA ALA A 27 -21.41 -3.45 6.54
C ALA A 27 -19.92 -3.71 6.33
N GLU A 28 -19.14 -3.50 7.39
CA GLU A 28 -17.71 -3.71 7.39
C GLU A 28 -17.45 -5.16 6.99
N MET A 29 -16.49 -5.36 6.09
CA MET A 29 -16.16 -6.71 5.66
C MET A 29 -15.42 -7.40 6.80
N SER A 30 -15.85 -8.61 7.16
CA SER A 30 -15.21 -9.32 8.26
C SER A 30 -13.93 -10.01 7.80
N CYS A 31 -12.95 -10.13 8.70
CA CYS A 31 -11.74 -10.92 8.45
C CYS A 31 -12.01 -12.41 8.17
N VAL A 32 -13.17 -12.92 8.59
CA VAL A 32 -13.57 -14.31 8.33
C VAL A 32 -13.96 -14.51 6.87
N ASP A 33 -14.58 -13.51 6.25
CA ASP A 33 -14.97 -13.53 4.84
C ASP A 33 -13.75 -13.59 3.90
N LEU A 34 -12.63 -13.02 4.36
CA LEU A 34 -11.38 -12.91 3.61
C LEU A 34 -10.32 -13.92 4.04
N LYS A 35 -10.72 -14.95 4.81
CA LYS A 35 -9.80 -16.02 5.20
C LYS A 35 -9.58 -16.98 4.03
N TYR A 36 -8.32 -17.30 3.74
CA TYR A 36 -8.00 -18.32 2.74
C TYR A 36 -8.70 -19.65 3.06
N GLY A 37 -9.29 -20.28 2.04
CA GLY A 37 -10.14 -21.46 2.18
C GLY A 37 -11.64 -21.16 2.36
N ASN A 38 -12.05 -19.89 2.48
CA ASN A 38 -13.46 -19.52 2.34
C ASN A 38 -13.93 -19.80 0.89
N PRO A 39 -15.07 -20.47 0.66
CA PRO A 39 -15.58 -20.75 -0.69
C PRO A 39 -15.74 -19.51 -1.57
N ASN A 40 -16.04 -18.37 -0.96
CA ASN A 40 -16.25 -17.09 -1.67
C ASN A 40 -15.03 -16.17 -1.54
N TYR A 41 -13.84 -16.71 -1.23
CA TYR A 41 -12.63 -15.92 -0.95
C TYR A 41 -12.30 -14.92 -2.07
N HIS A 42 -12.26 -15.37 -3.32
CA HIS A 42 -11.90 -14.51 -4.46
C HIS A 42 -12.94 -13.41 -4.69
N GLU A 43 -14.23 -13.76 -4.66
CA GLU A 43 -15.33 -12.78 -4.78
C GLU A 43 -15.27 -11.73 -3.67
N LYS A 44 -14.94 -12.14 -2.45
CA LYS A 44 -14.78 -11.23 -1.30
C LYS A 44 -13.54 -10.35 -1.43
N MET A 45 -12.43 -10.87 -1.95
CA MET A 45 -11.24 -10.08 -2.25
C MET A 45 -11.48 -9.07 -3.38
N ASP A 46 -12.24 -9.42 -4.42
CA ASP A 46 -12.63 -8.50 -5.48
C ASP A 46 -13.54 -7.38 -4.95
N GLU A 47 -14.51 -7.75 -4.11
CA GLU A 47 -15.38 -6.81 -3.41
C GLU A 47 -14.57 -5.87 -2.50
N LEU A 48 -13.59 -6.40 -1.76
CA LEU A 48 -12.66 -5.62 -0.95
C LEU A 48 -11.88 -4.63 -1.81
N ALA A 49 -11.28 -5.09 -2.90
CA ALA A 49 -10.46 -4.27 -3.78
C ALA A 49 -11.25 -3.07 -4.34
N LYS A 50 -12.49 -3.32 -4.77
CA LYS A 50 -13.42 -2.28 -5.22
C LYS A 50 -13.77 -1.29 -4.10
N ARG A 51 -14.15 -1.78 -2.92
CA ARG A 51 -14.53 -0.94 -1.77
C ARG A 51 -13.35 -0.13 -1.21
N ALA A 52 -12.14 -0.70 -1.25
CA ALA A 52 -10.92 -0.06 -0.80
C ALA A 52 -10.35 0.95 -1.80
N GLY A 53 -10.89 1.01 -3.03
CA GLY A 53 -10.42 1.89 -4.09
C GLY A 53 -9.03 1.49 -4.60
N LEU A 54 -8.73 0.19 -4.67
CA LEU A 54 -7.49 -0.27 -5.27
C LEU A 54 -7.47 0.04 -6.78
N PRO A 55 -6.28 0.32 -7.36
CA PRO A 55 -6.16 0.56 -8.79
C PRO A 55 -6.81 -0.55 -9.62
N ASP A 56 -7.66 -0.17 -10.57
CA ASP A 56 -8.42 -1.08 -11.44
C ASP A 56 -9.27 -2.14 -10.70
N SER A 57 -9.57 -1.91 -9.42
CA SER A 57 -10.18 -2.90 -8.53
C SER A 57 -9.40 -4.22 -8.46
N TYR A 58 -8.11 -4.18 -8.76
CA TYR A 58 -7.22 -5.33 -8.76
C TYR A 58 -6.53 -5.49 -7.41
N TRP A 59 -6.28 -6.74 -7.02
CA TRP A 59 -5.49 -7.10 -5.84
C TRP A 59 -4.44 -8.14 -6.21
N SER A 60 -3.37 -8.21 -5.41
CA SER A 60 -2.22 -9.09 -5.64
C SER A 60 -1.91 -9.90 -4.39
N ARG A 61 -0.99 -10.87 -4.47
CA ARG A 61 -0.47 -11.61 -3.30
C ARG A 61 0.01 -10.73 -2.13
N TYR A 62 0.47 -9.51 -2.42
CA TYR A 62 0.88 -8.57 -1.36
C TYR A 62 -0.32 -7.94 -0.66
N HIS A 63 -1.42 -7.70 -1.38
CA HIS A 63 -2.68 -7.28 -0.79
C HIS A 63 -3.29 -8.39 0.09
N GLU A 64 -3.21 -9.66 -0.33
CA GLU A 64 -3.58 -10.80 0.54
C GLU A 64 -2.78 -10.78 1.86
N SER A 65 -1.47 -10.54 1.76
CA SER A 65 -0.57 -10.47 2.92
C SER A 65 -0.93 -9.30 3.85
N VAL A 66 -1.29 -8.14 3.29
CA VAL A 66 -1.80 -6.99 4.04
C VAL A 66 -3.09 -7.34 4.78
N VAL A 67 -4.06 -7.96 4.11
CA VAL A 67 -5.33 -8.36 4.73
C VAL A 67 -5.09 -9.31 5.89
N SER A 68 -4.28 -10.36 5.67
CA SER A 68 -3.92 -11.31 6.72
C SER A 68 -3.28 -10.62 7.92
N ALA A 69 -2.31 -9.72 7.69
CA ALA A 69 -1.60 -9.01 8.75
C ALA A 69 -2.50 -8.00 9.50
N LEU A 70 -3.40 -7.29 8.81
CA LEU A 70 -4.38 -6.40 9.44
C LEU A 70 -5.38 -7.19 10.30
N CYS A 71 -5.79 -8.37 9.83
CA CYS A 71 -6.73 -9.23 10.52
C CYS A 71 -6.12 -9.91 11.75
N SER A 72 -4.82 -10.24 11.73
CA SER A 72 -4.09 -10.77 12.89
C SER A 72 -3.57 -9.68 13.84
N GLY A 73 -3.60 -8.41 13.44
CA GLY A 73 -3.03 -7.31 14.20
C GLY A 73 -1.51 -7.16 14.07
N ASP A 74 -0.88 -7.85 13.11
CA ASP A 74 0.56 -7.74 12.84
C ASP A 74 0.91 -6.47 12.06
N THR A 75 0.92 -5.35 12.77
CA THR A 75 1.30 -4.06 12.19
C THR A 75 2.75 -4.01 11.72
N LYS A 76 3.65 -4.87 12.24
CA LYS A 76 5.05 -4.90 11.83
C LYS A 76 5.15 -5.41 10.40
N GLU A 77 4.44 -6.47 10.07
CA GLU A 77 4.41 -7.01 8.72
C GLU A 77 3.79 -6.01 7.72
N VAL A 78 2.68 -5.36 8.08
CA VAL A 78 2.09 -4.31 7.24
C VAL A 78 3.10 -3.18 6.97
N ASN A 79 3.82 -2.72 8.00
CA ASN A 79 4.84 -1.70 7.85
C ASN A 79 5.98 -2.16 6.92
N ASN A 80 6.42 -3.42 7.02
CA ASN A 80 7.47 -3.97 6.16
C ASN A 80 7.04 -4.02 4.69
N LEU A 81 5.78 -4.40 4.41
CA LEU A 81 5.24 -4.44 3.05
C LEU A 81 5.23 -3.05 2.39
N ILE A 82 4.82 -2.02 3.16
CA ILE A 82 4.86 -0.63 2.72
C ILE A 82 6.31 -0.14 2.56
N ASP A 83 7.18 -0.46 3.52
CA ASP A 83 8.56 0.03 3.53
C ASP A 83 9.34 -0.46 2.33
N ASN A 84 9.21 -1.75 2.01
CA ASN A 84 9.78 -2.37 0.81
C ASN A 84 9.08 -1.95 -0.49
N GLY A 85 7.97 -1.22 -0.42
CA GLY A 85 7.25 -0.71 -1.59
C GLY A 85 6.45 -1.76 -2.34
N TYR A 86 6.07 -2.87 -1.69
CA TYR A 86 5.22 -3.89 -2.28
C TYR A 86 3.75 -3.44 -2.40
N VAL A 87 3.32 -2.54 -1.52
CA VAL A 87 1.98 -1.93 -1.47
C VAL A 87 2.11 -0.46 -1.10
N LYS A 88 1.21 0.39 -1.58
CA LYS A 88 1.21 1.81 -1.20
C LYS A 88 0.54 1.99 0.16
N ALA A 89 1.02 2.97 0.91
CA ALA A 89 0.44 3.31 2.22
C ALA A 89 -1.06 3.65 2.14
N ILE A 90 -1.48 4.35 1.07
CA ILE A 90 -2.88 4.72 0.86
C ILE A 90 -3.78 3.50 0.55
N GLU A 91 -3.27 2.51 -0.19
CA GLU A 91 -3.98 1.25 -0.49
C GLU A 91 -4.24 0.49 0.82
N VAL A 92 -3.22 0.40 1.69
CA VAL A 92 -3.35 -0.22 3.02
C VAL A 92 -4.37 0.50 3.90
N GLN A 93 -4.39 1.84 3.88
CA GLN A 93 -5.40 2.61 4.61
C GLN A 93 -6.82 2.34 4.09
N GLY A 94 -7.00 2.24 2.78
CA GLY A 94 -8.26 1.87 2.15
C GLY A 94 -8.74 0.49 2.61
N ILE A 95 -7.86 -0.51 2.56
CA ILE A 95 -8.15 -1.87 3.04
C ILE A 95 -8.51 -1.86 4.52
N ALA A 96 -7.71 -1.21 5.37
CA ALA A 96 -7.96 -1.13 6.81
C ALA A 96 -9.34 -0.52 7.10
N LYS A 97 -9.72 0.54 6.39
CA LYS A 97 -11.03 1.18 6.53
C LYS A 97 -12.18 0.22 6.19
N VAL A 98 -12.09 -0.55 5.11
CA VAL A 98 -13.15 -1.51 4.72
C VAL A 98 -13.29 -2.64 5.74
N LEU A 99 -12.20 -3.01 6.41
CA LEU A 99 -12.15 -4.03 7.46
C LEU A 99 -12.56 -3.52 8.86
N GLY A 100 -12.98 -2.26 8.99
CA GLY A 100 -13.26 -1.66 10.30
C GLY A 100 -12.01 -1.52 11.19
N LYS A 101 -10.82 -1.47 10.59
CA LYS A 101 -9.54 -1.34 11.29
C LYS A 101 -9.01 0.09 11.18
N THR A 102 -8.36 0.54 12.24
CA THR A 102 -7.56 1.77 12.19
C THR A 102 -6.12 1.41 11.91
N TYR A 103 -5.53 1.95 10.84
CA TYR A 103 -4.12 1.80 10.55
C TYR A 103 -3.46 3.16 10.34
N LYS A 104 -2.44 3.45 11.16
CA LYS A 104 -1.64 4.67 11.05
C LYS A 104 -0.39 4.37 10.25
N THR A 105 -0.30 4.96 9.06
CA THR A 105 0.85 4.81 8.17
C THR A 105 2.11 5.37 8.81
N LYS A 106 3.21 4.64 8.65
CA LYS A 106 4.55 5.14 8.97
C LYS A 106 5.21 5.66 7.70
N GLN A 107 6.06 6.67 7.86
CA GLN A 107 6.94 7.10 6.78
C GLN A 107 7.90 5.95 6.44
N ARG A 108 8.14 5.74 5.14
CA ARG A 108 9.14 4.77 4.69
C ARG A 108 10.52 5.15 5.21
N SER A 109 11.27 4.15 5.66
CA SER A 109 12.67 4.25 6.01
C SER A 109 13.52 4.62 4.77
N GLU A 110 14.73 5.14 4.98
CA GLU A 110 15.64 5.41 3.88
C GLU A 110 16.01 4.14 3.10
N THR A 111 16.18 3.01 3.81
CA THR A 111 16.39 1.70 3.17
C THR A 111 15.19 1.31 2.30
N GLY A 112 13.98 1.48 2.82
CA GLY A 112 12.75 1.21 2.08
C GLY A 112 12.60 2.07 0.83
N LYS A 113 12.84 3.39 0.94
CA LYS A 113 12.86 4.30 -0.22
C LYS A 113 13.86 3.85 -1.28
N ARG A 114 15.09 3.50 -0.87
CA ARG A 114 16.13 2.96 -1.77
C ARG A 114 15.70 1.65 -2.42
N TYR A 115 15.02 0.77 -1.69
CA TYR A 115 14.47 -0.47 -2.24
C TYR A 115 13.51 -0.20 -3.38
N GLY A 116 12.48 0.62 -3.13
CA GLY A 116 11.47 0.96 -4.15
C GLY A 116 12.10 1.59 -5.39
N TYR A 117 12.93 2.62 -5.18
CA TYR A 117 13.62 3.33 -6.25
C TYR A 117 14.51 2.39 -7.10
N SER A 118 15.35 1.59 -6.46
CA SER A 118 16.28 0.72 -7.19
C SER A 118 15.56 -0.41 -7.93
N LYS A 119 14.49 -0.97 -7.37
CA LYS A 119 13.67 -1.99 -8.05
C LYS A 119 13.08 -1.45 -9.35
N GLU A 120 12.48 -0.25 -9.30
CA GLU A 120 11.94 0.42 -10.48
C GLU A 120 13.04 0.67 -11.53
N LYS A 121 14.19 1.20 -11.10
CA LYS A 121 15.33 1.43 -12.00
C LYS A 121 15.86 0.14 -12.65
N PHE A 122 15.95 -0.97 -11.93
CA PHE A 122 16.38 -2.23 -12.53
C PHE A 122 15.34 -2.78 -13.51
N MET A 123 14.05 -2.57 -13.26
CA MET A 123 12.99 -2.91 -14.23
C MET A 123 13.08 -2.04 -15.48
N GLU A 124 13.31 -0.72 -15.34
CA GLU A 124 13.53 0.19 -16.47
C GLU A 124 14.77 -0.20 -17.30
N MET A 125 15.80 -0.76 -16.67
CA MET A 125 16.98 -1.31 -17.34
C MET A 125 16.71 -2.62 -18.10
N GLY A 126 15.53 -3.23 -17.93
CA GLY A 126 15.13 -4.46 -18.61
C GLY A 126 15.21 -5.72 -17.76
N ALA A 127 15.50 -5.62 -16.46
CA ALA A 127 15.44 -6.80 -15.58
C ALA A 127 13.97 -7.26 -15.41
N CYS A 128 13.75 -8.57 -15.41
CA CYS A 128 12.43 -9.13 -15.12
C CYS A 128 11.97 -8.71 -13.70
N SER A 129 10.66 -8.65 -13.43
CA SER A 129 10.16 -8.15 -12.12
C SER A 129 10.71 -8.94 -10.92
N ALA A 130 10.78 -10.28 -11.02
CA ALA A 130 11.38 -11.13 -9.98
C ALA A 130 12.90 -10.95 -9.87
N CYS A 131 13.57 -10.76 -11.02
CA CYS A 131 15.01 -10.51 -11.11
C CYS A 131 15.36 -9.20 -10.41
N ALA A 132 14.63 -8.13 -10.74
CA ALA A 132 14.79 -6.80 -10.15
C ALA A 132 14.59 -6.83 -8.63
N ASP A 133 13.62 -7.61 -8.14
CA ASP A 133 13.40 -7.77 -6.70
C ASP A 133 14.63 -8.41 -6.01
N ASN A 134 15.13 -9.52 -6.55
CA ASN A 134 16.31 -10.20 -6.01
C ASN A 134 17.57 -9.31 -6.07
N ILE A 135 17.78 -8.61 -7.19
CA ILE A 135 18.87 -7.63 -7.34
C ILE A 135 18.76 -6.53 -6.29
N THR A 136 17.57 -5.96 -6.12
CA THR A 136 17.31 -4.91 -5.12
C THR A 136 17.58 -5.40 -3.70
N GLN A 137 17.22 -6.64 -3.37
CA GLN A 137 17.56 -7.23 -2.08
C GLN A 137 19.08 -7.27 -1.85
N TYR A 138 19.87 -7.67 -2.85
CA TYR A 138 21.33 -7.59 -2.75
C TYR A 138 21.85 -6.17 -2.65
N TYR A 139 21.35 -5.24 -3.47
CA TYR A 139 21.76 -3.84 -3.45
C TYR A 139 21.51 -3.16 -2.09
N THR A 140 20.37 -3.46 -1.46
CA THR A 140 19.97 -2.83 -0.19
C THR A 140 20.50 -3.56 1.04
N LYS A 141 20.40 -4.89 1.09
CA LYS A 141 20.74 -5.70 2.28
C LYS A 141 22.18 -6.21 2.28
N LYS A 142 22.77 -6.45 1.10
CA LYS A 142 24.13 -7.00 0.95
C LYS A 142 24.96 -6.21 -0.08
N PRO A 143 25.11 -4.88 0.07
CA PRO A 143 25.71 -4.02 -0.96
C PRO A 143 27.15 -4.40 -1.33
N GLY A 144 27.91 -5.03 -0.42
CA GLY A 144 29.28 -5.49 -0.65
C GLY A 144 29.40 -6.82 -1.43
N SER A 145 28.30 -7.54 -1.64
CA SER A 145 28.27 -8.79 -2.40
C SER A 145 28.57 -8.56 -3.89
N PRO A 146 28.93 -9.62 -4.66
CA PRO A 146 29.11 -9.49 -6.11
C PRO A 146 27.88 -8.90 -6.83
N CYS A 147 26.68 -9.35 -6.46
CA CYS A 147 25.45 -8.78 -7.02
C CYS A 147 25.23 -7.33 -6.57
N GLY A 148 25.40 -7.02 -5.29
CA GLY A 148 25.20 -5.67 -4.75
C GLY A 148 26.14 -4.62 -5.38
N LYS A 149 27.40 -4.99 -5.62
CA LYS A 149 28.37 -4.14 -6.32
C LYS A 149 28.00 -3.94 -7.79
N LEU A 150 27.62 -5.00 -8.48
CA LEU A 150 27.18 -4.92 -9.88
C LEU A 150 25.93 -4.03 -10.01
N ALA A 151 24.96 -4.22 -9.11
CA ALA A 151 23.74 -3.42 -9.04
C ALA A 151 24.03 -1.94 -8.81
N LYS A 152 24.99 -1.61 -7.92
CA LYS A 152 25.46 -0.23 -7.72
C LYS A 152 26.05 0.36 -9.00
N GLN A 153 26.95 -0.35 -9.67
CA GLN A 153 27.55 0.12 -10.92
C GLN A 153 26.50 0.34 -12.02
N ALA A 154 25.48 -0.51 -12.10
CA ALA A 154 24.39 -0.33 -13.04
C ALA A 154 23.57 0.94 -12.75
N LEU A 155 23.25 1.23 -11.48
CA LEU A 155 22.58 2.47 -11.07
C LEU A 155 23.42 3.73 -11.33
N GLU A 156 24.75 3.61 -11.34
CA GLU A 156 25.68 4.67 -11.72
C GLU A 156 25.79 4.88 -13.25
N GLY A 157 25.04 4.09 -14.04
CA GLY A 157 24.96 4.25 -15.49
C GLY A 157 26.03 3.50 -16.27
N ASN A 158 26.76 2.55 -15.65
CA ASN A 158 27.75 1.75 -16.37
C ASN A 158 27.07 0.76 -17.33
N PRO A 159 27.26 0.87 -18.66
CA PRO A 159 26.54 0.07 -19.64
C PRO A 159 26.89 -1.42 -19.59
N ASP A 160 28.14 -1.78 -19.28
CA ASP A 160 28.55 -3.17 -19.14
C ASP A 160 27.94 -3.81 -17.88
N ALA A 161 27.87 -3.04 -16.79
CA ALA A 161 27.21 -3.48 -15.57
C ALA A 161 25.70 -3.69 -15.79
N ILE A 162 25.04 -2.76 -16.48
CA ILE A 162 23.62 -2.89 -16.85
C ILE A 162 23.40 -4.16 -17.68
N ARG A 163 24.16 -4.35 -18.77
CA ARG A 163 24.04 -5.54 -19.63
C ARG A 163 24.23 -6.83 -18.83
N LYS A 164 25.25 -6.89 -17.97
CA LYS A 164 25.52 -8.07 -17.15
C LYS A 164 24.44 -8.30 -16.10
N LEU A 165 23.94 -7.24 -15.47
CA LEU A 165 22.92 -7.32 -14.43
C LEU A 165 21.58 -7.81 -14.99
N VAL A 166 21.18 -7.30 -16.16
CA VAL A 166 19.95 -7.68 -16.88
C VAL A 166 19.99 -9.12 -17.37
N ALA A 167 21.18 -9.62 -17.73
CA ALA A 167 21.39 -11.05 -18.01
C ALA A 167 21.21 -11.96 -16.78
N TYR A 168 20.97 -11.37 -15.60
CA TYR A 168 20.59 -12.01 -14.35
C TYR A 168 21.52 -13.17 -13.94
N PRO A 169 22.78 -12.86 -13.57
CA PRO A 169 23.76 -13.89 -13.25
C PRO A 169 23.35 -14.66 -11.99
N ASP A 170 23.72 -15.94 -11.91
CA ASP A 170 23.29 -16.84 -10.82
C ASP A 170 23.59 -16.31 -9.40
N TYR A 171 24.66 -15.54 -9.23
CA TYR A 171 25.01 -14.94 -7.94
C TYR A 171 24.08 -13.78 -7.52
N CYS A 172 23.15 -13.38 -8.39
CA CYS A 172 22.05 -12.45 -8.10
C CYS A 172 20.73 -13.17 -7.75
N VAL A 173 20.72 -14.51 -7.71
CA VAL A 173 19.58 -15.26 -7.17
C VAL A 173 19.58 -15.15 -5.66
N TRP A 174 18.56 -14.50 -5.10
CA TRP A 174 18.44 -14.33 -3.66
C TRP A 174 18.17 -15.68 -3.00
N LYS A 175 19.18 -16.21 -2.31
CA LYS A 175 19.05 -17.39 -1.47
C LYS A 175 18.72 -16.93 -0.05
N TYR A 176 17.53 -17.31 0.39
CA TYR A 176 16.96 -17.05 1.71
C TYR A 176 17.81 -17.70 2.82
#